data_AF-A0A7W6W3G4-F1
#
_entry.id   AF-A0A7W6W3G4-F1
#
_cell.length_a   1.000
_cell.length_b   1.000
_cell.length_c   1.000
_cell.angle_alpha   90.00
_cell.angle_beta   90.00
_cell.angle_gamma   90.00
#
_symmetry.space_group_name_H-M   'P 1'
#
loop_
_entity.id
_entity.type
_entity.pdbx_description
1 polymer ?
#
loop_
_entity_poly.entity_id
_entity_poly.type
_entity_poly.pdbx_seq_one_letter_code
_entity_poly.pdbx_strand_id
1 'polypeptide(L)'
;MLAGMAWEYKGFYIPKEDDWQPEDPSDFGFWMDFYVGNGSGRDAFSVLVCSLPWFMREHGHQVISGRNVIFLPRFDRSALDEFLKAKCSEEDAGKSPHTTMLKIDGIGEWEYRYRF
;
A
#
# COMPACT_ATOMS: atom_id res chain seq x y z
N MET A 1 31.07 -6.85 -18.56
CA MET A 1 29.65 -6.46 -18.52
C MET A 1 29.06 -7.17 -17.31
N LEU A 2 28.99 -6.53 -16.15
CA LEU A 2 28.36 -7.14 -14.98
C LEU A 2 26.86 -7.04 -15.21
N ALA A 3 26.18 -8.19 -15.38
CA ALA A 3 24.74 -8.23 -15.23
C ALA A 3 24.44 -7.67 -13.84
N GLY A 4 23.82 -6.49 -13.76
CA GLY A 4 23.38 -5.93 -12.49
C GLY A 4 22.51 -6.97 -11.81
N MET A 5 22.86 -7.37 -10.58
CA MET A 5 22.12 -8.37 -9.82
C MET A 5 20.68 -7.86 -9.64
N ALA A 6 19.79 -8.35 -10.50
CA ALA A 6 18.40 -7.92 -10.54
C ALA A 6 17.76 -8.22 -9.19
N TRP A 7 17.01 -7.26 -8.67
CA TRP A 7 16.13 -7.49 -7.53
C TRP A 7 15.04 -8.46 -7.98
N GLU A 8 14.89 -9.54 -7.23
CA GLU A 8 13.96 -10.61 -7.54
C GLU A 8 13.10 -10.96 -6.33
N TYR A 9 11.94 -11.54 -6.59
CA TYR A 9 11.04 -12.06 -5.56
C TYR A 9 11.69 -13.21 -4.80
N LYS A 10 11.58 -13.21 -3.46
CA LYS A 10 12.23 -14.16 -2.55
C LYS A 10 11.25 -14.93 -1.66
N GLY A 11 9.98 -15.02 -2.06
CA GLY A 11 8.94 -15.71 -1.30
C GLY A 11 8.10 -14.77 -0.44
N PHE A 12 7.12 -15.36 0.25
CA PHE A 12 6.29 -14.70 1.24
C PHE A 12 6.29 -15.49 2.55
N TYR A 13 5.86 -14.83 3.63
CA TYR A 13 5.68 -15.43 4.94
C TYR A 13 4.36 -14.93 5.52
N ILE A 14 3.50 -15.87 5.92
CA ILE A 14 2.30 -15.57 6.71
C ILE A 14 2.67 -15.87 8.17
N PRO A 15 2.49 -14.93 9.11
CA PRO A 15 2.84 -15.11 10.52
C PRO A 15 1.82 -16.02 11.24
N LYS A 16 1.73 -17.25 10.77
CA LYS A 16 0.81 -18.32 11.18
C LYS A 16 1.55 -19.66 11.15
N GLU A 17 0.84 -20.73 11.48
CA GLU A 17 1.34 -22.10 11.33
C GLU A 17 1.55 -22.49 9.86
N ASP A 18 2.37 -23.51 9.64
CA ASP A 18 2.63 -24.04 8.30
C ASP A 18 1.33 -24.53 7.64
N ASP A 19 1.22 -24.34 6.32
CA ASP A 19 0.03 -24.66 5.51
C ASP A 19 -1.28 -23.97 5.94
N TRP A 20 -1.18 -22.91 6.75
CA TRP A 20 -2.35 -22.12 7.13
C TRP A 20 -3.10 -21.55 5.92
N GLN A 21 -4.42 -21.57 6.01
CA GLN A 21 -5.35 -20.90 5.10
C GLN A 21 -6.45 -20.19 5.90
N PRO A 22 -7.07 -19.14 5.35
CA PRO A 22 -8.22 -18.52 6.01
C PRO A 22 -9.37 -19.53 6.17
N GLU A 23 -10.11 -19.40 7.27
CA GLU A 23 -11.29 -20.24 7.55
C GLU A 23 -12.36 -20.13 6.45
N ASP A 24 -12.55 -18.91 5.93
CA ASP A 24 -13.38 -18.63 4.76
C ASP A 24 -12.52 -18.03 3.62
N PRO A 25 -12.21 -18.81 2.56
CA PRO A 25 -11.47 -18.32 1.41
C PRO A 25 -12.17 -17.21 0.60
N SER A 26 -13.46 -16.97 0.84
CA SER A 26 -14.24 -15.91 0.17
C SER A 26 -14.34 -14.61 0.99
N ASP A 27 -14.02 -14.66 2.28
CA ASP A 27 -14.16 -13.54 3.22
C ASP A 27 -13.02 -13.53 4.25
N PHE A 28 -11.90 -12.92 3.89
CA PHE A 28 -10.69 -12.89 4.73
C PHE A 28 -9.94 -11.56 4.66
N GLY A 29 -9.15 -11.30 5.71
CA GLY A 29 -8.11 -10.27 5.76
C GLY A 29 -7.00 -10.69 6.73
N PHE A 30 -5.74 -10.70 6.27
CA PHE A 30 -4.59 -11.06 7.09
C PHE A 30 -3.32 -10.32 6.63
N TRP A 31 -2.39 -10.11 7.57
CA TRP A 31 -1.07 -9.55 7.26
C TRP A 31 -0.13 -10.64 6.76
N MET A 32 0.67 -10.30 5.77
CA MET A 32 1.69 -11.15 5.18
C MET A 32 2.93 -10.30 4.88
N ASP A 33 4.11 -10.89 4.99
CA ASP A 33 5.33 -10.30 4.46
C ASP A 33 5.68 -10.94 3.12
N PHE A 34 6.13 -10.14 2.16
CA PHE A 34 6.83 -10.66 0.98
C PHE A 34 8.23 -10.06 0.88
N TYR A 35 9.13 -10.80 0.25
CA TYR A 35 10.54 -10.44 0.24
C TYR A 35 11.02 -10.15 -1.18
N VAL A 36 11.81 -9.10 -1.33
CA VAL A 36 12.53 -8.78 -2.57
C VAL A 36 14.00 -8.63 -2.23
N GLY A 37 14.88 -9.19 -3.05
CA GLY A 37 16.30 -9.16 -2.76
C GLY A 37 17.16 -9.68 -3.89
N ASN A 38 18.44 -9.84 -3.62
CA ASN A 38 19.42 -10.43 -4.52
C ASN A 38 20.50 -11.17 -3.70
N GLY A 39 21.61 -11.56 -4.33
CA GLY A 39 22.70 -12.28 -3.64
C GLY A 39 23.40 -11.52 -2.49
N SER A 40 23.03 -10.26 -2.23
CA SER A 40 23.53 -9.47 -1.10
C SER A 40 22.57 -9.39 0.11
N GLY A 41 21.33 -9.86 -0.04
CA GLY A 41 20.32 -9.79 1.03
C GLY A 41 18.89 -9.72 0.49
N ARG A 42 17.93 -9.59 1.42
CA ARG A 42 16.51 -9.40 1.11
C ARG A 42 15.88 -8.39 2.07
N ASP A 43 14.96 -7.59 1.55
CA ASP A 43 14.11 -6.68 2.31
C ASP A 43 12.69 -7.25 2.41
N ALA A 44 12.03 -6.97 3.53
CA ALA A 44 10.68 -7.39 3.82
C ALA A 44 9.68 -6.26 3.56
N PHE A 45 8.55 -6.60 2.97
CA PHE A 45 7.42 -5.71 2.75
C PHE A 45 6.19 -6.32 3.39
N SER A 46 5.65 -5.66 4.41
CA SER A 46 4.39 -6.07 5.05
C SER A 46 3.20 -5.54 4.26
N VAL A 47 2.24 -6.41 3.98
CA VAL A 47 1.02 -6.11 3.22
C VAL A 47 -0.20 -6.76 3.85
N LEU A 48 -1.33 -6.06 3.83
CA LEU A 48 -2.63 -6.63 4.16
C LEU A 48 -3.19 -7.31 2.91
N VAL A 49 -3.37 -8.63 2.96
CA VAL A 49 -4.02 -9.42 1.92
C VAL A 49 -5.47 -9.65 2.35
N CYS A 50 -6.42 -9.28 1.49
CA CYS A 50 -7.83 -9.45 1.82
C CYS A 50 -8.68 -9.74 0.57
N SER A 51 -9.82 -10.36 0.82
CA SER A 51 -10.90 -10.51 -0.15
C SER A 51 -11.68 -9.20 -0.31
N LEU A 52 -12.35 -9.02 -1.46
CA LEU A 52 -13.19 -7.84 -1.70
C LEU A 52 -14.37 -7.74 -0.71
N PRO A 53 -15.12 -8.81 -0.38
CA PRO A 53 -16.19 -8.74 0.63
C PRO A 53 -15.71 -8.25 1.99
N TRP A 54 -14.58 -8.80 2.46
CA TRP A 54 -13.95 -8.37 3.71
C TRP A 54 -13.59 -6.88 3.67
N PHE A 55 -12.92 -6.46 2.60
CA PHE A 55 -12.51 -5.06 2.41
C PHE A 55 -13.70 -4.11 2.42
N MET A 56 -14.79 -4.46 1.75
CA MET A 56 -16.00 -3.65 1.72
C MET A 56 -16.70 -3.59 3.08
N ARG A 57 -16.65 -4.66 3.88
CA ARG A 57 -17.21 -4.64 5.24
C ARG A 57 -16.36 -3.76 6.17
N GLU A 58 -15.05 -3.91 6.16
CA GLU A 58 -14.16 -3.20 7.09
C GLU A 58 -13.92 -1.73 6.69
N HIS A 59 -14.00 -1.41 5.39
CA HIS A 59 -13.63 -0.09 4.88
C HIS A 59 -14.68 0.55 3.97
N GLY A 60 -15.75 -0.15 3.58
CA GLY A 60 -16.75 0.35 2.64
C GLY A 60 -17.65 1.47 3.17
N HIS A 61 -17.34 2.02 4.35
CA HIS A 61 -18.04 3.17 4.93
C HIS A 61 -17.22 4.47 4.87
N GLN A 62 -15.96 4.42 4.45
CA GLN A 62 -15.05 5.56 4.42
C GLN A 62 -14.31 5.67 3.08
N VAL A 63 -13.78 6.85 2.78
CA VAL A 63 -12.87 7.04 1.64
C VAL A 63 -11.51 6.49 2.02
N ILE A 64 -10.94 5.61 1.19
CA ILE A 64 -9.60 5.05 1.38
C ILE A 64 -8.81 5.09 0.08
N SER A 65 -7.48 5.06 0.17
CA SER A 65 -6.60 5.03 -0.99
C SER A 65 -5.70 3.80 -1.00
N GLY A 66 -5.61 3.16 -2.15
CA GLY A 66 -4.47 2.29 -2.51
C GLY A 66 -3.41 3.09 -3.26
N ARG A 67 -2.45 2.39 -3.88
CA ARG A 67 -1.46 3.06 -4.72
C ARG A 67 -2.13 3.63 -5.98
N ASN A 68 -2.12 4.95 -6.16
CA ASN A 68 -2.70 5.67 -7.30
C ASN A 68 -4.22 5.48 -7.50
N VAL A 69 -4.95 5.01 -6.49
CA VAL A 69 -6.40 4.74 -6.58
C VAL A 69 -7.08 5.17 -5.29
N ILE A 70 -8.20 5.89 -5.41
CA ILE A 70 -9.07 6.25 -4.28
C ILE A 70 -10.40 5.49 -4.43
N PHE A 71 -10.76 4.75 -3.40
CA PHE A 71 -12.03 4.03 -3.29
C PHE A 71 -13.02 4.88 -2.51
N LEU A 72 -14.17 5.15 -3.12
CA LEU A 72 -15.30 5.80 -2.48
C LEU A 72 -16.47 4.82 -2.39
N PRO A 73 -17.13 4.68 -1.22
CA PRO A 73 -18.35 3.88 -1.10
C PRO A 73 -19.46 4.32 -2.06
N ARG A 74 -19.56 5.64 -2.22
CA ARG A 74 -20.44 6.33 -3.15
C ARG A 74 -19.76 7.64 -3.52
N PHE A 75 -19.96 8.12 -4.75
CA PHE A 75 -19.43 9.41 -5.13
C PHE A 75 -20.04 10.53 -4.27
N ASP A 76 -19.18 11.14 -3.46
CA ASP A 76 -19.45 12.32 -2.66
C ASP A 76 -18.24 13.26 -2.83
N ARG A 77 -18.50 14.42 -3.42
CA ARG A 77 -17.45 15.41 -3.72
C ARG A 77 -16.86 16.01 -2.44
N SER A 78 -17.69 16.24 -1.42
CA SER A 78 -17.25 16.83 -0.16
C SER A 78 -16.37 15.85 0.61
N ALA A 79 -16.80 14.58 0.68
CA ALA A 79 -16.00 13.53 1.32
C ALA A 79 -14.65 13.32 0.63
N LEU A 80 -14.60 13.41 -0.71
CA LEU A 80 -13.35 13.33 -1.46
C LEU A 80 -12.40 14.50 -1.14
N ASP A 81 -12.93 15.72 -1.11
CA ASP A 81 -12.15 16.92 -0.80
C ASP A 81 -11.60 16.90 0.63
N GLU A 82 -12.42 16.50 1.60
CA GLU A 82 -12.01 16.32 2.99
C GLU A 82 -10.93 15.25 3.14
N PHE A 83 -11.07 14.12 2.46
CA PHE A 83 -10.07 13.05 2.44
C PHE A 83 -8.72 13.55 1.91
N LEU A 84 -8.70 14.27 0.79
CA LEU A 84 -7.48 14.82 0.20
C LEU A 84 -6.82 15.87 1.09
N LYS A 85 -7.62 16.77 1.68
CA LYS A 85 -7.14 17.76 2.65
C LYS A 85 -6.49 17.09 3.86
N ALA A 86 -7.14 16.08 4.42
CA ALA A 86 -6.62 15.31 5.54
C ALA A 86 -5.24 14.70 5.19
N LYS A 87 -5.13 14.06 4.03
CA LYS A 87 -3.86 13.45 3.58
C LYS A 87 -2.73 14.44 3.36
N CYS A 88 -3.03 15.64 2.88
CA CYS A 88 -2.03 16.70 2.79
C CYS A 88 -1.63 17.24 4.18
N SER A 89 -2.58 17.35 5.11
CA SER A 89 -2.34 17.90 6.46
C SER A 89 -1.62 16.94 7.42
N GLU A 90 -1.69 15.62 7.19
CA GLU A 90 -0.93 14.61 7.97
C GLU A 90 0.60 14.83 7.90
N GLU A 91 1.08 15.60 6.92
CA GLU A 91 2.51 15.83 6.70
C GLU A 91 3.04 17.17 7.25
N ASP A 92 2.23 17.90 8.03
CA ASP A 92 2.63 19.16 8.67
C ASP A 92 3.27 18.95 10.05
N ALA A 93 4.60 18.78 10.04
CA ALA A 93 5.56 19.40 10.98
C ALA A 93 7.00 18.94 10.68
N GLY A 94 7.77 19.75 9.95
CA GLY A 94 9.24 19.65 9.93
C GLY A 94 9.90 18.75 8.88
N LYS A 95 9.17 18.22 7.89
CA LYS A 95 9.75 17.44 6.77
C LYS A 95 10.02 18.30 5.55
N SER A 96 10.99 17.90 4.73
CA SER A 96 11.25 18.57 3.45
C SER A 96 10.06 18.38 2.49
N PRO A 97 9.78 19.39 1.62
CA PRO A 97 8.72 19.28 0.62
C PRO A 97 8.81 17.99 -0.22
N HIS A 98 10.02 17.56 -0.58
CA HIS A 98 10.23 16.32 -1.33
C HIS A 98 9.77 15.06 -0.57
N THR A 99 10.03 14.99 0.73
CA THR A 99 9.58 13.86 1.57
C THR A 99 8.06 13.81 1.68
N THR A 100 7.43 14.98 1.80
CA THR A 100 5.97 15.11 1.80
C THR A 100 5.39 14.66 0.46
N MET A 101 5.96 15.12 -0.65
CA MET A 101 5.49 14.73 -1.99
C MET A 101 5.64 13.23 -2.24
N LEU A 102 6.75 12.59 -1.88
CA LEU A 102 6.93 11.14 -2.06
C LEU A 102 5.87 10.29 -1.35
N LYS A 103 5.32 10.77 -0.24
CA LYS A 103 4.26 10.08 0.51
C LYS A 103 2.88 10.31 -0.12
N ILE A 104 2.57 11.54 -0.52
CA ILE A 104 1.35 11.87 -1.27
C ILE A 104 1.32 11.13 -2.61
N ASP A 105 2.49 10.92 -3.19
CA ASP A 105 2.70 10.19 -4.45
C ASP A 105 2.45 8.67 -4.31
N GLY A 106 2.09 8.20 -3.11
CA GLY A 106 1.42 6.92 -2.92
C GLY A 106 -0.05 6.96 -3.32
N ILE A 107 -0.73 8.11 -3.24
CA ILE A 107 -2.17 8.27 -3.48
C ILE A 107 -2.46 8.64 -4.94
N GLY A 108 -1.56 9.36 -5.60
CA GLY A 108 -1.65 9.72 -7.02
C GLY A 108 -0.26 9.89 -7.62
N GLU A 109 -0.15 9.96 -8.94
CA GLU A 109 1.14 10.12 -9.61
C GLU A 109 1.64 11.56 -9.54
N TRP A 110 2.83 11.76 -8.99
CA TRP A 110 3.51 13.04 -8.99
C TRP A 110 4.27 13.26 -10.29
N GLU A 111 3.92 14.33 -11.02
CA GLU A 111 4.47 14.64 -12.34
C GLU A 111 6.00 14.88 -12.37
N TYR A 112 6.64 15.12 -11.21
CA TYR A 112 8.08 15.33 -11.09
C TYR A 112 8.85 14.12 -10.53
N ARG A 113 8.17 13.02 -10.20
CA ARG A 113 8.78 11.84 -9.53
C ARG A 113 10.02 11.29 -10.25
N TYR A 114 10.08 11.45 -11.56
CA TYR A 114 11.14 10.91 -12.42
C TYR A 114 12.03 11.98 -13.07
N ARG A 115 12.00 13.23 -12.59
CA ARG A 115 12.79 14.33 -13.18
C ARG A 115 14.17 14.52 -12.54
N PHE A 116 14.65 13.57 -11.74
CA PHE A 116 15.96 13.63 -11.07
C PHE A 116 16.68 12.29 -11.13
#